data_AF-A0A9N9N574-F1
#
_entry.id   AF-A0A9N9N574-F1
#
_cell.length_a   1.000
_cell.length_b   1.000
_cell.length_c   1.000
_cell.angle_alpha   90.00
_cell.angle_beta   90.00
_cell.angle_gamma   90.00
#
_symmetry.space_group_name_H-M   'P 1'
#
loop_
_entity.id
_entity.type
_entity.pdbx_description
1 polymer ?
#
loop_
_entity_poly.entity_id
_entity_poly.type
_entity_poly.pdbx_seq_one_letter_code
_entity_poly.pdbx_strand_id
1 'polypeptide(L)'
;NSSKNVNTDKSNNVWIGLFIKFCEARGYLNEIVELDNKTLSEQLGQFLVEVRKSNGQEYKASSLYTGFCALARGISEIFEKIRVVNLFDTSQFKSLHRTLDSHIKSIANLG
;
A
#
# COMPACT_ATOMS: atom_id res chain seq x y z
N ASN A 1 -25.24 0.97 -13.71
CA ASN A 1 -24.30 1.99 -14.19
C ASN A 1 -23.06 1.95 -13.31
N SER A 2 -22.02 1.21 -13.71
CA SER A 2 -20.68 1.34 -13.10
C SER A 2 -19.68 0.81 -14.10
N SER A 3 -19.11 1.73 -14.88
CA SER A 3 -17.98 1.50 -15.75
C SER A 3 -16.80 1.07 -14.88
N LYS A 4 -16.60 -0.25 -14.72
CA LYS A 4 -15.40 -0.84 -14.14
C LYS A 4 -14.24 -0.49 -15.08
N ASN A 5 -13.51 0.57 -14.76
CA ASN A 5 -12.35 1.01 -15.51
C ASN A 5 -11.27 -0.08 -15.45
N VAL A 6 -11.14 -0.86 -16.51
CA VAL A 6 -10.19 -1.96 -16.67
C VAL A 6 -8.73 -1.54 -16.44
N ASN A 7 -8.42 -0.26 -16.61
CA ASN A 7 -7.10 0.31 -16.33
C ASN A 7 -6.80 0.45 -14.83
N THR A 8 -7.80 0.72 -13.99
CA THR A 8 -7.62 0.87 -12.54
C THR A 8 -7.38 -0.49 -11.88
N ASP A 9 -8.05 -1.53 -12.39
CA ASP A 9 -7.87 -2.92 -11.97
C ASP A 9 -6.43 -3.40 -12.19
N LYS A 10 -5.84 -3.09 -13.35
CA LYS A 10 -4.44 -3.42 -13.65
C LYS A 10 -3.43 -2.74 -12.72
N SER A 11 -3.58 -1.45 -12.44
CA SER A 11 -2.66 -0.72 -11.56
C SER A 11 -2.78 -1.15 -10.09
N ASN A 12 -4.00 -1.42 -9.62
CA ASN A 12 -4.23 -1.97 -8.28
C ASN A 12 -3.57 -3.34 -8.13
N ASN A 13 -3.74 -4.21 -9.13
CA ASN A 13 -3.12 -5.53 -9.17
C ASN A 13 -1.58 -5.46 -9.16
N VAL A 14 -0.98 -4.44 -9.79
CA VAL A 14 0.49 -4.27 -9.75
C VAL A 14 0.99 -3.92 -8.35
N TRP A 15 0.39 -2.93 -7.67
CA TRP A 15 0.83 -2.53 -6.34
C TRP A 15 0.57 -3.60 -5.27
N ILE A 16 -0.57 -4.26 -5.35
CA ILE A 16 -0.87 -5.42 -4.49
C ILE A 16 0.10 -6.57 -4.78
N GLY A 17 0.39 -6.86 -6.05
CA GLY A 17 1.37 -7.89 -6.42
C GLY A 17 2.79 -7.58 -5.93
N LEU A 18 3.21 -6.30 -5.94
CA LEU A 18 4.48 -5.87 -5.36
C LEU A 18 4.50 -6.05 -3.83
N PHE A 19 3.39 -5.72 -3.17
CA PHE A 19 3.27 -5.90 -1.72
C PHE A 19 3.30 -7.39 -1.34
N ILE A 20 2.57 -8.26 -2.05
CA ILE A 20 2.62 -9.72 -1.84
C ILE A 20 4.05 -10.24 -1.99
N LYS A 21 4.75 -9.86 -3.09
CA LYS A 21 6.15 -10.25 -3.29
C LYS A 21 7.08 -9.76 -2.18
N PHE A 22 6.83 -8.55 -1.66
CA PHE A 22 7.57 -8.03 -0.51
C PHE A 22 7.32 -8.88 0.74
N CYS A 23 6.07 -9.25 1.01
CA CYS A 23 5.73 -10.14 2.12
C CYS A 23 6.37 -11.53 1.97
N GLU A 24 6.34 -12.11 0.78
CA GLU A 24 7.00 -13.38 0.46
C GLU A 24 8.51 -13.29 0.66
N ALA A 25 9.16 -12.23 0.18
CA ALA A 25 10.60 -12.02 0.34
C ALA A 25 11.01 -11.83 1.82
N ARG A 26 10.12 -11.29 2.66
CA ARG A 26 10.30 -11.15 4.10
C ARG A 26 9.98 -12.43 4.88
N GLY A 27 9.44 -13.45 4.22
CA GLY A 27 9.03 -14.71 4.86
C GLY A 27 7.79 -14.57 5.74
N TYR A 28 6.90 -13.62 5.45
CA TYR A 28 5.62 -13.53 6.16
C TYR A 28 4.74 -14.72 5.76
N LEU A 29 4.50 -15.61 6.71
CA LEU A 29 3.77 -16.86 6.49
C LEU A 29 2.25 -16.69 6.51
N ASN A 30 1.77 -15.62 7.14
CA ASN A 30 0.35 -15.33 7.27
C ASN A 30 -0.21 -14.76 5.98
N GLU A 31 -1.41 -15.21 5.59
CA GLU A 31 -2.11 -14.59 4.47
C GLU A 31 -2.47 -13.15 4.83
N ILE A 32 -2.47 -12.25 3.84
CA ILE A 32 -2.79 -10.82 4.05
C ILE A 32 -4.12 -10.67 4.80
N VAL A 33 -5.09 -11.53 4.50
CA VAL A 33 -6.43 -11.55 5.11
C VAL A 33 -6.45 -11.89 6.60
N GLU A 34 -5.42 -12.58 7.10
CA GLU A 34 -5.31 -12.96 8.51
C GLU A 34 -4.64 -11.87 9.36
N LEU A 35 -4.07 -10.83 8.73
CA LEU A 35 -3.36 -9.78 9.44
C LEU A 35 -4.33 -8.86 10.16
N ASP A 36 -4.02 -8.50 11.41
CA ASP A 36 -4.68 -7.40 12.11
C ASP A 36 -4.35 -6.04 11.49
N ASN A 37 -5.20 -5.05 11.71
CA ASN A 37 -5.01 -3.68 11.18
C ASN A 37 -3.64 -3.10 11.57
N LYS A 38 -3.13 -3.44 12.76
CA LYS A 38 -1.81 -3.00 13.23
C LYS A 38 -0.69 -3.61 12.39
N THR A 39 -0.65 -4.94 12.27
CA THR A 39 0.38 -5.64 11.50
C THR A 39 0.34 -5.25 10.03
N LEU A 40 -0.86 -5.14 9.46
CA LEU A 40 -1.07 -4.65 8.09
C LEU A 40 -0.52 -3.23 7.92
N SER A 41 -0.79 -2.34 8.88
CA SER A 41 -0.26 -0.96 8.89
C SER A 41 1.28 -0.93 8.94
N GLU A 42 1.91 -1.79 9.73
CA GLU A 42 3.37 -1.86 9.85
C GLU A 42 4.01 -2.40 8.58
N GLN A 43 3.50 -3.49 8.02
CA GLN A 43 3.99 -4.08 6.77
C GLN A 43 3.82 -3.12 5.58
N LEU A 44 2.66 -2.46 5.46
CA LEU A 44 2.43 -1.46 4.41
C LEU A 44 3.34 -0.25 4.59
N GLY A 45 3.59 0.18 5.83
CA GLY A 45 4.51 1.28 6.11
C GLY A 45 5.94 0.96 5.69
N GLN A 46 6.43 -0.23 6.01
CA GLN A 46 7.75 -0.70 5.56
C GLN A 46 7.83 -0.81 4.04
N PHE A 47 6.82 -1.44 3.43
CA PHE A 47 6.74 -1.54 1.98
C PHE A 47 6.82 -0.16 1.31
N LEU A 48 6.07 0.84 1.77
CA LEU A 48 6.06 2.18 1.15
C LEU A 48 7.39 2.92 1.28
N VAL A 49 8.21 2.61 2.29
CA VAL A 49 9.54 3.19 2.48
C VAL A 49 10.60 2.45 1.66
N GLU A 50 10.46 1.13 1.51
CA GLU A 50 11.43 0.29 0.84
C GLU A 50 11.14 0.09 -0.66
N VAL A 51 9.92 0.38 -1.10
CA VAL A 51 9.51 0.17 -2.49
C VAL A 51 10.31 1.09 -3.41
N ARG A 52 11.08 0.46 -4.29
CA ARG A 52 11.88 1.12 -5.32
C ARG A 52 11.42 0.70 -6.70
N LYS A 53 11.67 1.54 -7.69
CA LYS A 53 11.49 1.15 -9.09
C LYS A 53 12.47 0.04 -9.45
N SER A 54 12.17 -0.69 -10.52
CA SER A 54 13.04 -1.75 -11.04
C SER A 54 14.46 -1.29 -11.39
N ASN A 55 14.65 0.01 -11.64
CA ASN A 55 15.95 0.64 -11.88
C ASN A 55 16.67 1.11 -10.59
N GLY A 56 16.16 0.73 -9.41
CA GLY A 56 16.72 1.10 -8.11
C GLY A 56 16.38 2.52 -7.64
N GLN A 57 15.71 3.34 -8.46
CA GLN A 57 15.34 4.71 -8.10
C GLN A 57 14.11 4.77 -7.20
N GLU A 58 14.05 5.81 -6.38
CA GLU A 58 12.86 6.12 -5.58
C GLU A 58 11.68 6.55 -6.47
N TYR A 59 10.48 6.25 -5.98
CA TYR A 59 9.26 6.77 -6.59
C TYR A 59 9.09 8.25 -6.24
N LYS A 60 8.51 9.02 -7.15
CA LYS A 60 8.12 10.40 -6.84
C LYS A 60 7.01 10.36 -5.79
N ALA A 61 6.92 11.40 -4.96
CA ALA A 61 5.85 11.58 -3.98
C ALA A 61 4.44 11.32 -4.55
N SER A 62 4.15 11.85 -5.75
CA SER A 62 2.88 11.64 -6.43
C SER A 62 2.62 10.19 -6.85
N SER A 63 3.68 9.48 -7.27
CA SER A 63 3.59 8.05 -7.62
C SER A 63 3.39 7.18 -6.39
N LEU A 64 4.06 7.48 -5.28
CA LEU A 64 3.87 6.78 -4.00
C LEU A 64 2.45 6.97 -3.48
N TYR A 65 1.93 8.20 -3.51
CA TYR A 65 0.56 8.46 -3.10
C TYR A 65 -0.46 7.73 -3.99
N THR A 66 -0.22 7.68 -5.30
CA THR A 66 -1.04 6.90 -6.22
C THR A 66 -0.98 5.40 -5.89
N GLY A 67 0.20 4.89 -5.57
CA GLY A 67 0.39 3.51 -5.11
C GLY A 67 -0.34 3.21 -3.80
N PHE A 68 -0.29 4.14 -2.83
CA PHE A 68 -1.03 4.02 -1.58
C PHE A 68 -2.54 3.95 -1.83
N CYS A 69 -3.11 4.81 -2.69
CA CYS A 69 -4.52 4.73 -3.05
C CYS A 69 -4.89 3.39 -3.72
N ALA A 70 -4.00 2.88 -4.58
CA ALA A 70 -4.18 1.59 -5.25
C ALA A 70 -4.15 0.43 -4.24
N LEU A 71 -3.22 0.46 -3.26
CA LEU A 71 -3.16 -0.49 -2.16
C LEU A 71 -4.39 -0.41 -1.27
N ALA A 72 -4.83 0.80 -0.87
CA ALA A 72 -6.01 0.99 -0.05
C ALA A 72 -7.25 0.37 -0.69
N ARG A 73 -7.40 0.55 -1.99
CA ARG A 73 -8.48 -0.07 -2.74
C ARG A 73 -8.34 -1.58 -2.84
N GLY A 74 -7.17 -2.09 -3.22
CA GLY A 74 -6.94 -3.53 -3.36
C GLY A 74 -7.07 -4.29 -2.05
N ILE A 75 -6.56 -3.73 -0.94
CA ILE A 75 -6.75 -4.26 0.41
C ILE A 75 -8.23 -4.25 0.80
N SER A 76 -8.95 -3.15 0.57
CA SER A 76 -10.39 -3.12 0.84
C SER A 76 -11.16 -4.18 0.04
N GLU A 77 -10.76 -4.45 -1.21
CA GLU A 77 -11.38 -5.48 -2.07
C GLU A 77 -11.02 -6.90 -1.59
N ILE A 78 -9.78 -7.14 -1.14
CA ILE A 78 -9.34 -8.42 -0.56
C ILE A 78 -10.11 -8.74 0.73
N PHE A 79 -10.28 -7.74 1.60
CA PHE A 79 -10.95 -7.90 2.88
C PHE A 79 -12.47 -7.77 2.82
N GLU A 80 -13.07 -7.42 1.67
CA GLU A 80 -14.50 -7.12 1.53
C GLU A 80 -15.42 -8.20 2.14
N LYS A 81 -15.03 -9.47 2.02
CA LYS A 81 -15.80 -10.63 2.53
C LYS A 81 -15.51 -10.98 3.99
N ILE A 82 -14.54 -10.33 4.61
CA ILE A 82 -13.99 -10.66 5.93
C ILE A 82 -14.26 -9.54 6.91
N ARG A 83 -13.84 -8.31 6.58
CA ARG A 83 -14.08 -7.10 7.38
C ARG A 83 -13.88 -5.83 6.55
N VAL A 84 -14.47 -4.73 7.00
CA VAL A 84 -14.22 -3.43 6.39
C VAL A 84 -12.84 -2.92 6.81
N VAL A 85 -11.92 -2.81 5.85
CA VAL A 85 -10.60 -2.19 6.04
C VAL A 85 -10.55 -0.90 5.25
N ASN A 86 -10.44 0.22 5.96
CA ASN A 86 -10.26 1.53 5.35
C ASN A 86 -8.88 2.11 5.70
N LEU A 87 -7.91 1.99 4.78
CA LEU A 87 -6.56 2.54 5.01
C LEU A 87 -6.54 4.07 5.12
N PHE A 88 -7.59 4.78 4.67
CA PHE A 88 -7.70 6.23 4.84
C PHE A 88 -8.18 6.62 6.24
N ASP A 89 -8.61 5.67 7.07
CA ASP A 89 -8.95 5.92 8.46
C ASP A 89 -7.68 6.24 9.27
N THR A 90 -7.39 7.52 9.43
CA THR A 90 -6.22 8.02 10.16
C THR A 90 -6.27 7.70 11.66
N SER A 91 -7.42 7.30 12.20
CA SER A 91 -7.51 6.86 13.61
C SER A 91 -6.98 5.43 13.76
N GLN A 92 -7.31 4.54 12.82
CA GLN A 92 -6.88 3.15 12.82
C GLN A 92 -5.47 2.95 12.23
N PHE A 93 -5.13 3.72 11.19
CA PHE A 93 -3.87 3.61 10.44
C PHE A 93 -2.94 4.80 10.69
N LYS A 94 -3.00 5.40 11.88
CA LYS A 94 -2.23 6.61 12.22
C LYS A 94 -0.72 6.46 11.95
N SER A 95 -0.14 5.31 12.26
CA SER A 95 1.28 5.04 12.04
C SER A 95 1.63 4.99 10.55
N LEU A 96 0.80 4.32 9.73
CA LEU A 96 0.96 4.25 8.28
C LEU A 96 0.94 5.64 7.64
N HIS A 97 -0.05 6.48 8.00
CA HIS A 97 -0.15 7.85 7.49
C HIS A 97 1.04 8.70 7.89
N ARG A 98 1.51 8.58 9.15
CA ARG A 98 2.70 9.30 9.62
C ARG A 98 3.96 8.88 8.85
N THR A 99 4.14 7.59 8.60
CA THR A 99 5.27 7.05 7.83
C THR A 99 5.22 7.53 6.38
N LEU A 100 4.06 7.40 5.73
CA LEU A 100 3.87 7.86 4.36
C LEU A 100 4.11 9.37 4.21
N ASP A 101 3.54 10.18 5.10
CA ASP A 101 3.70 11.64 5.07
C ASP A 101 5.16 12.07 5.31
N SER A 102 5.84 11.43 6.27
CA SER A 102 7.26 11.68 6.53
C SER A 102 8.13 11.32 5.32
N HIS A 103 7.85 10.18 4.68
CA HIS A 103 8.60 9.72 3.51
C HIS A 103 8.33 10.61 2.28
N ILE A 104 7.07 10.96 2.01
CA ILE A 104 6.68 11.91 0.95
C ILE A 104 7.38 13.26 1.14
N LYS A 105 7.38 13.81 2.37
CA LYS A 105 8.07 15.07 2.69
C LYS A 105 9.57 14.99 2.48
N SER A 106 10.18 13.86 2.84
CA SER A 106 11.62 13.61 2.60
C SER A 106 11.93 13.64 1.10
N ILE A 107 11.14 12.93 0.28
CA ILE A 107 11.30 12.91 -1.18
C ILE A 107 11.06 14.29 -1.79
N ALA A 108 10.06 15.02 -1.31
CA ALA A 108 9.71 16.34 -1.82
C ALA A 108 10.75 17.43 -1.47
N ASN A 109 11.49 17.29 -0.36
CA ASN A 109 12.58 18.21 0.01
C ASN A 109 13.91 17.88 -0.70
N LEU A 110 14.03 16.70 -1.31
CA LEU A 110 15.22 16.27 -2.05
C LEU A 110 15.15 16.60 -3.55
N GLY A 111 14.05 17.19 -4.02
CA GLY A 111 13.84 17.61 -5.42
C GLY A 111 13.86 19.12 -5.59
#